data_AF-A0A0X1KIM9-F1
#
_entry.id   AF-A0A0X1KIM9-F1
#
_cell.length_a   1.000
_cell.length_b   1.000
_cell.length_c   1.000
_cell.angle_alpha   90.00
_cell.angle_beta   90.00
_cell.angle_gamma   90.00
#
_symmetry.space_group_name_H-M   'P 1'
#
loop_
_entity.id
_entity.type
_entity.pdbx_description
1 polymer ?
#
loop_
_entity_poly.entity_id
_entity_poly.type
_entity_poly.pdbx_seq_one_letter_code
_entity_poly.pdbx_strand_id
1 'polypeptide(L)'
;MEARKAIMAVLPELVELEEVDFSQYSSRYLPLAVSFAETGRKGLKEFEEFIKSNGLNISLVGNFLLSVFQYLIIRYRRYGDESVIKPAIKVFLTLKGWLNENGFENQWKLLLHNFVGYLVDMGGMIAKKEECEMARAYLRLIHRLAVEAARTFSEAYFKGLSEKSASILKEVEERCGSGDN
;
A
#
# COMPACT_ATOMS: atom_id res chain seq x y z
N MET A 1 -8.41 -12.26 15.00
CA MET A 1 -7.45 -13.33 14.65
C MET A 1 -7.66 -13.87 13.25
N GLU A 2 -8.89 -14.25 12.89
CA GLU A 2 -9.20 -14.84 11.57
C GLU A 2 -8.86 -13.92 10.39
N ALA A 3 -9.21 -12.62 10.47
CA ALA A 3 -8.86 -11.64 9.45
C ALA A 3 -7.36 -11.54 9.17
N ARG A 4 -6.54 -11.43 10.23
CA ARG A 4 -5.08 -11.39 10.09
C ARG A 4 -4.57 -12.67 9.42
N LYS A 5 -4.99 -13.85 9.88
CA LYS A 5 -4.58 -15.13 9.30
C LYS A 5 -4.93 -15.23 7.82
N ALA A 6 -6.14 -14.82 7.45
CA ALA A 6 -6.60 -14.83 6.07
C ALA A 6 -5.81 -13.86 5.18
N ILE A 7 -5.56 -12.64 5.66
CA ILE A 7 -4.74 -11.65 4.94
C ILE A 7 -3.31 -12.14 4.78
N MET A 8 -2.70 -12.68 5.83
CA MET A 8 -1.35 -13.24 5.79
C MET A 8 -1.24 -14.49 4.91
N ALA A 9 -2.32 -15.24 4.70
CA ALA A 9 -2.32 -16.33 3.73
C ALA A 9 -2.20 -15.77 2.30
N VAL A 10 -2.87 -14.67 1.98
CA VAL A 10 -2.82 -14.04 0.65
C VAL A 10 -1.53 -13.23 0.44
N LEU A 11 -1.02 -12.56 1.47
CA LEU A 11 0.13 -11.65 1.40
C LEU A 11 1.25 -12.05 2.39
N PRO A 12 1.77 -13.29 2.33
CA PRO A 12 2.75 -13.79 3.30
C PRO A 12 4.09 -13.04 3.25
N GLU A 13 4.43 -12.40 2.12
CA GLU A 13 5.66 -11.63 1.95
C GLU A 13 5.61 -10.27 2.65
N LEU A 14 4.42 -9.80 3.04
CA LEU A 14 4.22 -8.53 3.73
C LEU A 14 4.14 -8.74 5.25
N VAL A 15 5.25 -9.21 5.84
CA VAL A 15 5.36 -9.60 7.25
C VAL A 15 4.92 -8.50 8.23
N GLU A 16 5.05 -7.22 7.88
CA GLU A 16 4.61 -6.11 8.73
C GLU A 16 3.08 -6.09 8.94
N LEU A 17 2.30 -6.81 8.13
CA LEU A 17 0.87 -6.99 8.36
C LEU A 17 0.57 -7.81 9.63
N GLU A 18 1.53 -8.56 10.18
CA GLU A 18 1.35 -9.30 11.43
C GLU A 18 1.15 -8.36 12.64
N GLU A 19 1.79 -7.20 12.60
CA GLU A 19 1.74 -6.18 13.65
C GLU A 19 0.43 -5.38 13.62
N VAL A 20 -0.28 -5.39 12.48
CA VAL A 20 -1.53 -4.65 12.31
C VAL A 20 -2.66 -5.32 13.10
N ASP A 21 -3.38 -4.51 13.87
CA ASP A 21 -4.62 -4.91 14.51
C ASP A 21 -5.77 -4.90 13.50
N PHE A 22 -6.22 -6.10 13.12
CA PHE A 22 -7.36 -6.34 12.23
C PHE A 22 -8.66 -6.66 12.98
N SER A 23 -8.76 -6.36 14.29
CA SER A 23 -9.96 -6.66 15.09
C SER A 23 -11.23 -6.00 14.54
N GLN A 24 -11.09 -4.82 13.91
CA GLN A 24 -12.19 -4.06 13.31
C GLN A 24 -12.28 -4.22 11.78
N TYR A 25 -11.54 -5.17 11.20
CA TYR A 25 -11.56 -5.37 9.75
C TYR A 25 -12.83 -6.11 9.32
N SER A 26 -13.81 -5.35 8.81
CA SER A 26 -15.06 -5.86 8.26
C SER A 26 -15.13 -5.59 6.76
N SER A 27 -14.67 -6.55 5.96
CA SER A 27 -14.71 -6.48 4.49
C SER A 27 -15.60 -7.60 3.94
N ARG A 28 -16.40 -7.29 2.91
CA ARG A 28 -17.19 -8.31 2.18
C ARG A 28 -16.31 -9.37 1.50
N TYR A 29 -15.01 -9.10 1.36
CA TYR A 29 -14.03 -10.01 0.75
C TYR A 29 -13.32 -10.89 1.79
N LEU A 30 -13.54 -10.65 3.09
CA LEU A 30 -12.92 -11.45 4.14
C LEU A 30 -13.30 -12.94 4.05
N PRO A 31 -14.58 -13.33 3.85
CA PRO A 31 -14.94 -14.74 3.73
C PRO A 31 -14.18 -15.46 2.61
N LEU A 32 -13.95 -14.79 1.48
CA LEU A 32 -13.18 -15.36 0.37
C LEU A 32 -11.71 -15.63 0.74
N ALA A 33 -11.08 -14.69 1.45
CA ALA A 33 -9.71 -14.86 1.93
C ALA A 33 -9.61 -15.94 3.03
N VAL A 34 -10.64 -16.08 3.87
CA VAL A 34 -10.74 -17.17 4.86
C VAL A 34 -10.81 -18.53 4.15
N SER A 35 -11.72 -18.69 3.19
CA SER A 35 -11.84 -19.95 2.44
C SER A 35 -10.55 -20.30 1.70
N PHE A 36 -9.83 -19.32 1.17
CA PHE A 36 -8.50 -19.55 0.61
C PHE A 36 -7.51 -20.06 1.65
N ALA A 37 -7.44 -19.42 2.82
CA ALA A 37 -6.54 -19.81 3.91
C ALA A 37 -6.83 -21.22 4.44
N GLU A 38 -8.09 -21.67 4.41
CA GLU A 38 -8.50 -23.03 4.77
C GLU A 38 -7.95 -24.10 3.80
N THR A 39 -7.63 -23.73 2.55
CA THR A 39 -6.98 -24.65 1.61
C THR A 39 -5.52 -24.97 1.96
N GLY A 40 -4.92 -24.23 2.90
CA GLY A 40 -3.50 -24.35 3.27
C GLY A 40 -2.53 -23.72 2.28
N ARG A 41 -3.00 -23.23 1.13
CA ARG A 41 -2.20 -22.50 0.14
C ARG A 41 -1.86 -21.09 0.61
N LYS A 42 -0.83 -20.49 0.01
CA LYS A 42 -0.31 -19.17 0.36
C LYS A 42 0.16 -18.39 -0.85
N GLY A 43 0.09 -17.06 -0.77
CA GLY A 43 0.59 -16.14 -1.77
C GLY A 43 -0.50 -15.62 -2.72
N LEU A 44 -0.25 -14.42 -3.26
CA LEU A 44 -1.21 -13.70 -4.10
C LEU A 44 -1.53 -14.46 -5.39
N LYS A 45 -0.53 -15.10 -6.00
CA LYS A 45 -0.70 -15.89 -7.22
C LYS A 45 -1.60 -17.11 -6.99
N GLU A 46 -1.40 -17.83 -5.89
CA GLU A 46 -2.27 -18.95 -5.51
C GLU A 46 -3.69 -18.50 -5.20
N PHE A 47 -3.85 -17.30 -4.63
CA PHE A 47 -5.16 -16.70 -4.38
C PHE A 47 -5.88 -16.35 -5.69
N GLU A 48 -5.18 -15.84 -6.69
CA GLU A 48 -5.72 -15.63 -8.04
C GLU A 48 -6.18 -16.94 -8.68
N GLU A 49 -5.36 -17.98 -8.61
CA GLU A 49 -5.68 -19.30 -9.14
C GLU A 49 -6.88 -19.91 -8.40
N PHE A 50 -6.96 -19.75 -7.09
CA PHE A 50 -8.13 -20.13 -6.30
C PHE A 50 -9.41 -19.44 -6.80
N ILE A 51 -9.38 -18.12 -7.00
CA ILE A 51 -10.53 -17.37 -7.53
C ILE A 51 -10.94 -17.86 -8.91
N LYS A 52 -9.98 -18.04 -9.82
CA LYS A 52 -10.25 -18.56 -11.18
C LYS A 52 -10.83 -19.98 -11.15
N SER A 53 -10.27 -20.86 -10.33
CA SER A 53 -10.72 -22.26 -10.21
C SER A 53 -12.14 -22.42 -9.66
N ASN A 54 -12.63 -21.43 -8.91
CA ASN A 54 -14.00 -21.39 -8.39
C ASN A 54 -14.97 -20.64 -9.34
N GLY A 55 -14.55 -20.32 -10.57
CA GLY A 55 -15.37 -19.61 -11.54
C GLY A 55 -15.70 -18.17 -11.15
N LEU A 56 -14.95 -17.59 -10.21
CA LEU A 56 -15.17 -16.24 -9.71
C LEU A 56 -14.42 -15.19 -10.56
N ASN A 57 -14.90 -13.96 -10.51
CA ASN A 57 -14.32 -12.85 -11.27
C ASN A 57 -12.95 -12.45 -10.70
N ILE A 58 -11.92 -12.38 -11.55
CA ILE A 58 -10.54 -12.04 -11.17
C ILE A 58 -10.40 -10.66 -10.50
N SER A 59 -11.30 -9.71 -10.80
CA SER A 59 -11.35 -8.40 -10.14
C SER A 59 -11.57 -8.48 -8.62
N LEU A 60 -12.02 -9.62 -8.09
CA LEU A 60 -12.12 -9.84 -6.65
C LEU A 60 -10.76 -9.76 -5.94
N VAL A 61 -9.66 -10.09 -6.61
CA VAL A 61 -8.31 -9.96 -6.05
C VAL A 61 -7.98 -8.49 -5.83
N GLY A 62 -8.09 -7.66 -6.87
CA GLY A 62 -7.87 -6.22 -6.76
C GLY A 62 -8.78 -5.56 -5.72
N ASN A 63 -10.05 -5.98 -5.66
CA ASN A 63 -10.98 -5.48 -4.66
C ASN A 63 -10.61 -5.90 -3.22
N PHE A 64 -10.14 -7.13 -3.03
CA PHE A 64 -9.64 -7.59 -1.74
C PHE A 64 -8.43 -6.77 -1.31
N LEU A 65 -7.41 -6.64 -2.17
CA LEU A 65 -6.22 -5.83 -1.92
C LEU A 65 -6.57 -4.38 -1.60
N LEU A 66 -7.51 -3.79 -2.35
CA LEU A 66 -8.03 -2.45 -2.09
C LEU A 66 -8.70 -2.35 -0.71
N SER A 67 -9.49 -3.34 -0.33
CA SER A 67 -10.15 -3.32 0.99
C SER A 67 -9.16 -3.40 2.15
N VAL A 68 -8.08 -4.18 2.01
CA VAL A 68 -6.98 -4.21 2.99
C VAL A 68 -6.29 -2.84 3.03
N PHE A 69 -5.94 -2.28 1.87
CA PHE A 69 -5.32 -0.95 1.79
C PHE A 69 -6.19 0.14 2.44
N GLN A 70 -7.47 0.19 2.11
CA GLN A 70 -8.41 1.15 2.68
C GLN A 70 -8.50 1.02 4.20
N TYR A 71 -8.48 -0.21 4.73
CA TYR A 71 -8.44 -0.42 6.17
C TYR A 71 -7.19 0.19 6.81
N LEU A 72 -6.01 -0.03 6.21
CA LEU A 72 -4.75 0.55 6.70
C LEU A 72 -4.78 2.09 6.66
N ILE A 73 -5.34 2.68 5.60
CA ILE A 73 -5.53 4.14 5.51
C ILE A 73 -6.47 4.65 6.61
N ILE A 74 -7.57 3.94 6.89
CA ILE A 74 -8.50 4.29 7.97
C ILE A 74 -7.80 4.23 9.33
N ARG A 75 -7.00 3.18 9.58
CA ARG A 75 -6.21 3.03 10.81
C ARG A 75 -5.29 4.23 11.03
N TYR A 76 -4.52 4.57 10.01
CA TYR A 76 -3.63 5.73 10.04
C TYR A 76 -4.40 7.04 10.28
N ARG A 77 -5.45 7.32 9.49
CA ARG A 77 -6.13 8.62 9.51
C ARG A 77 -7.03 8.86 10.70
N ARG A 78 -7.71 7.82 11.20
CA ARG A 78 -8.70 7.97 12.28
C ARG A 78 -8.12 7.71 13.65
N TYR A 79 -7.14 6.80 13.75
CA TYR A 79 -6.60 6.37 15.02
C TYR A 79 -5.14 6.76 15.23
N GLY A 80 -4.49 7.40 14.25
CA GLY A 80 -3.08 7.78 14.34
C GLY A 80 -2.16 6.56 14.43
N ASP A 81 -2.62 5.40 13.96
CA ASP A 81 -1.88 4.15 14.04
C ASP A 81 -0.74 4.18 13.02
N GLU A 82 0.48 4.43 13.48
CA GLU A 82 1.64 4.53 12.61
C GLU A 82 2.21 3.18 12.19
N SER A 83 1.89 2.09 12.90
CA SER A 83 2.34 0.74 12.56
C SER A 83 1.89 0.33 11.14
N VAL A 84 0.79 0.92 10.67
CA VAL A 84 0.22 0.61 9.36
C VAL A 84 0.89 1.35 8.19
N ILE A 85 1.84 2.27 8.45
CA ILE A 85 2.45 3.09 7.39
C ILE A 85 3.19 2.23 6.37
N LYS A 86 4.15 1.41 6.82
CA LYS A 86 4.91 0.51 5.94
C LYS A 86 4.00 -0.51 5.25
N PRO A 87 3.09 -1.21 5.97
CA PRO A 87 2.09 -2.07 5.35
C PRO A 87 1.25 -1.36 4.28
N ALA A 88 0.76 -0.16 4.54
CA ALA A 88 -0.09 0.58 3.60
C ALA A 88 0.64 0.87 2.29
N ILE A 89 1.89 1.32 2.38
CA ILE A 89 2.72 1.58 1.19
C ILE A 89 2.95 0.28 0.42
N LYS A 90 3.34 -0.80 1.11
CA LYS A 90 3.61 -2.09 0.44
C LYS A 90 2.36 -2.67 -0.23
N VAL A 91 1.21 -2.69 0.46
CA VAL A 91 -0.06 -3.15 -0.13
C VAL A 91 -0.46 -2.27 -1.32
N PHE A 92 -0.24 -0.95 -1.25
CA PHE A 92 -0.51 -0.06 -2.38
C PHE A 92 0.34 -0.38 -3.61
N LEU A 93 1.62 -0.72 -3.43
CA LEU A 93 2.48 -1.17 -4.52
C LEU A 93 2.08 -2.53 -5.09
N THR A 94 1.73 -3.48 -4.22
CA THR A 94 1.21 -4.78 -4.65
C THR A 94 -0.05 -4.59 -5.49
N LEU A 95 -0.97 -3.72 -5.04
CA LEU A 95 -2.18 -3.38 -5.78
C LEU A 95 -1.85 -2.69 -7.12
N LYS A 96 -0.89 -1.76 -7.16
CA LYS A 96 -0.41 -1.14 -8.41
C LYS A 96 0.08 -2.19 -9.41
N GLY A 97 0.99 -3.05 -8.98
CA GLY A 97 1.58 -4.10 -9.82
C GLY A 97 0.48 -5.01 -10.39
N TRP A 98 -0.37 -5.50 -9.49
CA TRP A 98 -1.47 -6.39 -9.86
C TRP A 98 -2.45 -5.75 -10.86
N LEU A 99 -2.86 -4.50 -10.67
CA LEU A 99 -3.77 -3.80 -11.57
C LEU A 99 -3.17 -3.61 -12.96
N ASN A 100 -1.90 -3.22 -13.03
CA ASN A 100 -1.22 -3.00 -14.30
C ASN A 100 -1.02 -4.32 -15.06
N GLU A 101 -0.63 -5.39 -14.37
CA GLU A 101 -0.46 -6.73 -14.97
C GLU A 101 -1.77 -7.32 -15.51
N ASN A 102 -2.91 -6.91 -14.97
CA ASN A 102 -4.23 -7.41 -15.34
C ASN A 102 -5.06 -6.42 -16.19
N GLY A 103 -4.45 -5.37 -16.75
CA GLY A 103 -5.11 -4.44 -17.68
C GLY A 103 -6.12 -3.48 -17.04
N PHE A 104 -5.96 -3.18 -15.75
CA PHE A 104 -6.82 -2.27 -14.98
C PHE A 104 -6.18 -0.87 -14.82
N GLU A 105 -5.60 -0.29 -15.88
CA GLU A 105 -4.87 0.98 -15.76
C GLU A 105 -5.76 2.15 -15.33
N ASN A 106 -7.03 2.16 -15.73
CA ASN A 106 -7.96 3.21 -15.33
C ASN A 106 -8.26 3.16 -13.83
N GLN A 107 -8.40 1.95 -13.26
CA GLN A 107 -8.56 1.75 -11.83
C GLN A 107 -7.29 2.14 -11.08
N TRP A 108 -6.11 1.86 -11.64
CA TRP A 108 -4.85 2.37 -11.09
C TRP A 108 -4.83 3.89 -11.04
N LYS A 109 -5.19 4.60 -12.13
CA LYS A 109 -5.29 6.06 -12.13
C LYS A 109 -6.24 6.57 -11.06
N LEU A 110 -7.43 5.99 -10.93
CA LEU A 110 -8.38 6.37 -9.88
C LEU A 110 -7.81 6.18 -8.46
N LEU A 111 -7.07 5.10 -8.22
CA LEU A 111 -6.41 4.86 -6.94
C LEU A 111 -5.29 5.85 -6.67
N LEU A 112 -4.45 6.11 -7.67
CA LEU A 112 -3.38 7.09 -7.56
C LEU A 112 -3.95 8.47 -7.24
N HIS A 113 -4.97 8.91 -7.98
CA HIS A 113 -5.66 10.18 -7.75
C HIS A 113 -6.16 10.30 -6.31
N ASN A 114 -6.83 9.27 -5.80
CA ASN A 114 -7.53 9.33 -4.51
C ASN A 114 -6.60 9.14 -3.31
N PHE A 115 -5.47 8.46 -3.46
CA PHE A 115 -4.68 8.00 -2.32
C PHE A 115 -3.24 8.48 -2.24
N VAL A 116 -2.67 9.04 -3.32
CA VAL A 116 -1.26 9.49 -3.33
C VAL A 116 -0.98 10.55 -2.25
N GLY A 117 -1.95 11.42 -1.95
CA GLY A 117 -1.82 12.40 -0.86
C GLY A 117 -1.56 11.76 0.51
N TYR A 118 -2.24 10.65 0.82
CA TYR A 118 -1.99 9.93 2.07
C TYR A 118 -0.58 9.33 2.12
N LEU A 119 -0.06 8.83 1.00
CA LEU A 119 1.29 8.28 0.94
C LEU A 119 2.35 9.37 1.13
N VAL A 120 2.14 10.56 0.54
CA VAL A 120 3.02 11.72 0.75
C VAL A 120 2.99 12.17 2.21
N ASP A 121 1.82 12.20 2.84
CA ASP A 121 1.69 12.52 4.26
C ASP A 121 2.40 11.49 5.16
N MET A 122 2.23 10.19 4.87
CA MET A 122 2.95 9.11 5.54
C MET A 122 4.48 9.23 5.36
N GLY A 123 4.94 9.71 4.20
CA GLY A 123 6.34 10.01 3.94
C GLY A 123 6.92 10.99 4.97
N GLY A 124 6.15 12.00 5.40
CA GLY A 124 6.58 12.92 6.44
C GLY A 124 6.85 12.24 7.80
N MET A 125 6.14 11.15 8.10
CA MET A 125 6.35 10.36 9.32
C MET A 125 7.57 9.45 9.19
N ILE A 126 7.71 8.79 8.04
CA ILE A 126 8.90 7.99 7.70
C ILE A 126 10.18 8.83 7.83
N ALA A 127 10.17 10.05 7.27
CA ALA A 127 11.30 10.95 7.33
C ALA A 127 11.75 11.25 8.77
N LYS A 128 10.82 11.27 9.74
CA LYS A 128 11.14 11.61 11.13
C LYS A 128 11.60 10.41 11.96
N LYS A 129 11.12 9.21 11.65
CA LYS A 129 11.21 8.05 12.56
C LYS A 129 12.09 6.91 12.05
N GLU A 130 12.25 6.81 10.73
CA GLU A 130 12.99 5.69 10.14
C GLU A 130 14.47 6.00 9.99
N GLU A 131 15.28 4.94 10.04
CA GLU A 131 16.70 5.00 9.74
C GLU A 131 16.95 5.47 8.30
N CYS A 132 18.09 6.10 8.08
CA CYS A 132 18.41 6.81 6.84
C CYS A 132 18.22 5.98 5.57
N GLU A 133 18.68 4.73 5.55
CA GLU A 133 18.56 3.86 4.38
C GLU A 133 17.09 3.55 4.08
N MET A 134 16.34 3.12 5.10
CA MET A 134 14.93 2.77 4.97
C MET A 134 14.08 4.00 4.60
N ALA A 135 14.33 5.14 5.25
CA ALA A 135 13.66 6.40 4.95
C ALA A 135 13.88 6.80 3.49
N ARG A 136 15.12 6.77 2.99
CA ARG A 136 15.43 7.08 1.58
C ARG A 136 14.68 6.16 0.62
N ALA A 137 14.68 4.85 0.88
CA ALA A 137 14.01 3.88 0.01
C ALA A 137 12.51 4.18 -0.14
N TYR A 138 11.80 4.35 0.98
CA TYR A 138 10.37 4.66 0.98
C TYR A 138 10.06 6.04 0.40
N LEU A 139 10.85 7.06 0.73
CA LEU A 139 10.61 8.42 0.24
C LEU A 139 10.84 8.56 -1.26
N ARG A 140 11.85 7.88 -1.83
CA ARG A 140 12.04 7.81 -3.29
C ARG A 140 10.85 7.15 -3.98
N LEU A 141 10.32 6.09 -3.39
CA LEU A 141 9.13 5.42 -3.90
C LEU A 141 7.91 6.35 -3.88
N ILE A 142 7.62 6.97 -2.73
CA ILE A 142 6.50 7.92 -2.56
C ILE A 142 6.63 9.09 -3.53
N HIS A 143 7.84 9.64 -3.68
CA HIS A 143 8.11 10.73 -4.62
C HIS A 143 7.83 10.30 -6.07
N ARG A 144 8.24 9.10 -6.49
CA ARG A 144 7.91 8.57 -7.82
C ARG A 144 6.40 8.48 -8.06
N LEU A 145 5.63 8.04 -7.06
CA LEU A 145 4.16 8.00 -7.14
C LEU A 145 3.57 9.41 -7.26
N ALA A 146 4.10 10.39 -6.50
CA ALA A 146 3.66 11.78 -6.59
C ALA A 146 3.98 12.41 -7.96
N VAL A 147 5.15 12.11 -8.53
CA VAL A 147 5.53 12.53 -9.89
C VAL A 147 4.62 11.89 -10.93
N GLU A 148 4.32 10.60 -10.79
CA GLU A 148 3.39 9.88 -11.67
C GLU A 148 2.00 10.54 -11.63
N ALA A 149 1.50 10.88 -10.43
CA ALA A 149 0.24 11.58 -10.28
C ALA A 149 0.27 12.97 -10.95
N ALA A 150 1.32 13.76 -10.72
CA ALA A 150 1.49 15.09 -11.31
C ALA A 150 1.61 15.08 -12.85
N ARG A 151 2.09 13.98 -13.43
CA ARG A 151 2.12 13.79 -14.90
C ARG A 151 0.78 13.33 -15.46
N THR A 152 0.00 12.61 -14.66
CA THR A 152 -1.27 12.00 -15.09
C THR A 152 -2.45 12.97 -14.95
N PHE A 153 -2.41 13.83 -13.94
CA PHE A 153 -3.50 14.71 -13.53
C PHE A 153 -3.06 16.18 -13.65
N SER A 154 -3.91 17.03 -14.21
CA SER A 154 -3.59 18.44 -14.50
C SER A 154 -3.78 19.37 -13.30
N GLU A 155 -4.39 18.86 -12.23
CA GLU A 155 -4.72 19.62 -11.03
C GLU A 155 -3.45 20.05 -10.27
N ALA A 156 -3.38 21.33 -9.90
CA ALA A 156 -2.24 21.90 -9.18
C ALA A 156 -1.93 21.18 -7.86
N TYR A 157 -2.94 20.53 -7.26
CA TYR A 157 -2.79 19.68 -6.09
C TYR A 157 -1.71 18.60 -6.29
N PHE A 158 -1.70 17.89 -7.41
CA PHE A 158 -0.74 16.81 -7.64
C PHE A 158 0.68 17.33 -7.87
N LYS A 159 0.82 18.49 -8.51
CA LYS A 159 2.12 19.18 -8.61
C LYS A 159 2.64 19.55 -7.21
N GLY A 160 1.78 20.09 -6.35
CA GLY A 160 2.13 20.38 -4.95
C GLY A 160 2.55 19.15 -4.15
N LEU A 161 1.91 17.99 -4.37
CA LEU A 161 2.34 16.73 -3.76
C LEU A 161 3.72 16.26 -4.24
N SER A 162 4.02 16.43 -5.53
CA SER A 162 5.34 16.13 -6.09
C SER A 162 6.42 17.02 -5.48
N GLU A 163 6.16 18.32 -5.34
CA GLU A 163 7.08 19.29 -4.71
C GLU A 163 7.28 18.99 -3.22
N LYS A 164 6.20 18.73 -2.48
CA LYS A 164 6.25 18.35 -1.06
C LYS A 164 7.07 17.08 -0.84
N SER A 165 6.81 16.02 -1.61
CA SER A 165 7.56 14.76 -1.49
C SER A 165 9.04 14.92 -1.86
N ALA A 166 9.37 15.76 -2.83
CA ALA A 166 10.76 16.10 -3.16
C ALA A 166 11.47 16.81 -2.00
N SER A 167 10.81 17.78 -1.35
CA SER A 167 11.35 18.49 -0.19
C SER A 167 11.66 17.53 0.96
N ILE A 168 10.71 16.65 1.30
CA ILE A 168 10.87 15.66 2.37
C ILE A 168 12.05 14.72 2.07
N LEU A 169 12.16 14.24 0.83
CA LEU A 169 13.27 13.38 0.42
C LEU A 169 14.61 14.12 0.55
N LYS A 170 14.69 15.36 0.09
CA LYS A 170 15.90 16.19 0.16
C LYS A 170 16.34 16.41 1.61
N GLU A 171 15.42 16.75 2.51
CA GLU A 171 15.70 16.92 3.95
C GLU A 171 16.33 15.66 4.56
N VAL A 172 15.81 14.48 4.21
CA VAL A 172 16.38 13.21 4.67
C VAL A 172 17.74 12.95 4.02
N GLU A 173 17.90 13.23 2.73
CA GLU A 173 19.18 13.04 2.04
C GLU A 173 20.29 13.92 2.63
N GLU A 174 20.00 15.18 2.96
CA GLU A 174 20.92 16.12 3.64
C GLU A 174 21.25 15.67 5.06
N ARG A 175 20.22 15.36 5.87
CA ARG A 175 20.40 14.87 7.24
C ARG A 175 21.24 13.60 7.29
N CYS A 176 21.01 12.69 6.36
CA CYS A 176 21.69 11.40 6.28
C CYS A 176 22.97 11.42 5.43
N GLY A 177 23.30 12.56 4.80
CA GLY A 177 24.47 12.77 3.95
C GLY A 177 25.58 13.58 4.62
N SER A 178 25.36 14.06 5.84
CA SER A 178 26.35 14.81 6.64
C SER A 178 27.37 13.88 7.37
N GLY A 179 27.67 12.73 6.79
CA GLY A 179 28.48 11.65 7.40
C GLY A 179 29.74 11.25 6.64
N ASP A 180 30.13 11.99 5.60
CA ASP A 180 31.42 11.83 4.93
C ASP A 180 32.27 13.08 5.17
N ASN A 181 33.11 13.02 6.21
CA ASN A 181 34.35 13.79 6.37
C ASN A 181 35.51 12.84 6.10
#